data_AF-A0A7R6Z056-F1
#
_entry.id   AF-A0A7R6Z056-F1
#
_cell.length_a   1.000
_cell.length_b   1.000
_cell.length_c   1.000
_cell.angle_alpha   90.00
_cell.angle_beta   90.00
_cell.angle_gamma   90.00
#
_symmetry.space_group_name_H-M   'P 1'
#
loop_
_entity.id
_entity.type
_entity.pdbx_description
1 polymer ?
#
loop_
_entity_poly.entity_id
_entity_poly.type
_entity_poly.pdbx_seq_one_letter_code
_entity_poly.pdbx_strand_id
1 'polypeptide(L)'
;MYSFNYHRAASVADAVKLLETGDAKLLSGGMTLIPAMKTRLAAPSDLVDLSHIEELKGIEVAGSSITIRAATTHHDVASDEKLKKACPSLAHMASRIGDPAVRYKGTIGGSIANNDPAADYPAALLALDATIVTNKREIAAEAFFTGLFETALEDGEVVTAVTFTAPTKAAYEKFRNPASRYAIVGVFVASGADGVRVAVTGAGDSGIFRSKEIEAALATNFDAAALNGVKVPANDLMSDIHASADYRANLIVVMAKRAVAAANA
;
A
#
# COMPACT_ATOMS: atom_id res chain seq x y z
N MET A 1 -26.30 -4.02 -7.47
CA MET A 1 -25.67 -2.78 -7.92
C MET A 1 -26.77 -1.86 -8.42
N TYR A 2 -26.71 -0.58 -8.07
CA TYR A 2 -27.62 0.43 -8.64
C TYR A 2 -27.17 0.80 -10.06
N SER A 3 -28.03 1.48 -10.81
CA SER A 3 -27.63 2.06 -12.10
C SER A 3 -26.64 3.19 -11.85
N PHE A 4 -25.65 3.32 -12.73
CA PHE A 4 -24.65 4.40 -12.72
C PHE A 4 -24.29 4.76 -14.16
N ASN A 5 -23.80 5.97 -14.37
CA ASN A 5 -23.19 6.36 -15.64
C ASN A 5 -21.72 5.96 -15.63
N TYR A 6 -21.20 5.57 -16.79
CA TYR A 6 -19.80 5.20 -16.95
C TYR A 6 -19.13 6.19 -17.90
N HIS A 7 -18.06 6.81 -17.41
CA HIS A 7 -17.25 7.77 -18.14
C HIS A 7 -15.86 7.19 -18.32
N ARG A 8 -15.34 7.28 -19.53
CA ARG A 8 -13.96 6.90 -19.84
C ARG A 8 -13.14 8.16 -20.01
N ALA A 9 -12.38 8.53 -18.99
CA ALA A 9 -11.59 9.74 -19.02
C ALA A 9 -10.43 9.62 -20.03
N ALA A 10 -10.21 10.68 -20.81
CA ALA A 10 -9.14 10.73 -21.80
C ALA A 10 -7.77 11.15 -21.21
N SER A 11 -7.77 11.77 -20.03
CA SER A 11 -6.59 12.26 -19.32
C SER A 11 -6.90 12.46 -17.84
N VAL A 12 -5.88 12.72 -17.01
CA VAL A 12 -6.10 13.08 -15.60
C VAL A 12 -6.93 14.37 -15.49
N ALA A 13 -6.67 15.38 -16.32
CA ALA A 13 -7.41 16.63 -16.30
C ALA A 13 -8.90 16.43 -16.67
N ASP A 14 -9.19 15.52 -17.59
CA ASP A 14 -10.55 15.13 -17.95
C ASP A 14 -11.25 14.39 -16.81
N ALA A 15 -10.55 13.46 -16.15
CA ALA A 15 -11.07 12.75 -14.99
C ALA A 15 -11.46 13.71 -13.85
N VAL A 16 -10.63 14.73 -13.58
CA VAL A 16 -10.92 15.74 -12.55
C VAL A 16 -12.19 16.53 -12.86
N LYS A 17 -12.41 16.91 -14.12
CA LYS A 17 -13.65 17.60 -14.54
C LYS A 17 -14.88 16.72 -14.33
N LEU A 18 -14.76 15.42 -14.63
CA LEU A 18 -15.83 14.44 -14.44
C LEU A 18 -16.12 14.15 -12.96
N LEU A 19 -15.18 14.44 -12.05
CA LEU A 19 -15.42 14.35 -10.60
C LEU A 19 -16.28 15.49 -10.06
N GLU A 20 -16.41 16.61 -10.77
CA GLU A 20 -17.22 17.76 -10.32
C GLU A 20 -18.74 17.49 -10.47
N THR A 21 -19.13 16.39 -11.14
CA THR A 21 -20.53 16.05 -11.39
C THR A 21 -21.01 14.92 -10.47
N GLY A 22 -22.08 15.16 -9.70
CA GLY A 22 -22.77 14.11 -8.93
C GLY A 22 -21.93 13.47 -7.82
N ASP A 23 -22.27 12.22 -7.46
CA ASP A 23 -21.46 11.36 -6.59
C ASP A 23 -20.57 10.47 -7.48
N ALA A 24 -19.57 11.11 -8.09
CA ALA A 24 -18.62 10.44 -8.97
C ALA A 24 -17.50 9.75 -8.18
N LYS A 25 -17.16 8.54 -8.57
CA LYS A 25 -15.98 7.82 -8.05
C LYS A 25 -15.03 7.42 -9.17
N LEU A 26 -13.74 7.58 -8.88
CA LEU A 26 -12.68 7.10 -9.75
C LEU A 26 -12.69 5.56 -9.79
N LEU A 27 -12.68 5.01 -10.99
CA LEU A 27 -12.52 3.60 -11.23
C LEU A 27 -11.12 3.34 -11.81
N SER A 28 -10.29 2.66 -11.02
CA SER A 28 -9.00 2.14 -11.50
C SER A 28 -9.14 0.64 -11.82
N GLY A 29 -8.47 -0.23 -11.07
CA GLY A 29 -8.59 -1.68 -11.25
C GLY A 29 -9.96 -2.29 -10.88
N GLY A 30 -10.81 -1.55 -10.17
CA GLY A 30 -12.15 -1.98 -9.78
C GLY A 30 -12.23 -3.10 -8.73
N MET A 31 -11.09 -3.63 -8.27
CA MET A 31 -11.05 -4.81 -7.39
C MET A 31 -11.51 -4.56 -5.95
N THR A 32 -11.74 -3.30 -5.56
CA THR A 32 -12.38 -2.94 -4.27
C THR A 32 -13.74 -2.29 -4.50
N LEU A 33 -13.81 -1.28 -5.36
CA LEU A 33 -15.03 -0.51 -5.60
C LEU A 33 -16.16 -1.36 -6.21
N ILE A 34 -15.88 -2.21 -7.20
CA ILE A 34 -16.92 -3.04 -7.83
C ILE A 34 -17.51 -4.04 -6.83
N PRO A 35 -16.72 -4.79 -6.04
CA PRO A 35 -17.26 -5.59 -4.94
C PRO A 35 -18.14 -4.79 -3.97
N ALA A 36 -17.70 -3.62 -3.51
CA ALA A 36 -18.50 -2.75 -2.62
C ALA A 36 -19.83 -2.32 -3.27
N MET A 37 -19.83 -2.03 -4.56
CA MET A 37 -21.05 -1.71 -5.32
C MET A 37 -21.97 -2.93 -5.52
N LYS A 38 -21.41 -4.13 -5.68
CA LYS A 38 -22.19 -5.37 -5.77
C LYS A 38 -22.92 -5.66 -4.45
N THR A 39 -22.25 -5.41 -3.32
CA THR A 39 -22.82 -5.57 -1.97
C THR A 39 -23.60 -4.35 -1.48
N ARG A 40 -23.69 -3.29 -2.30
CA ARG A 40 -24.40 -2.03 -2.00
C ARG A 40 -23.83 -1.23 -0.83
N LEU A 41 -22.57 -1.46 -0.48
CA LEU A 41 -21.82 -0.60 0.45
C LEU A 41 -21.41 0.73 -0.20
N ALA A 42 -21.32 0.76 -1.53
CA ALA A 42 -21.12 1.97 -2.32
C ALA A 42 -22.18 2.05 -3.44
N ALA A 43 -22.66 3.26 -3.73
CA ALA A 43 -23.68 3.52 -4.74
C ALA A 43 -23.43 4.83 -5.53
N PRO A 44 -22.22 5.02 -6.11
CA PRO A 44 -21.92 6.24 -6.85
C PRO A 44 -22.85 6.36 -8.06
N SER A 45 -23.24 7.60 -8.40
CA SER A 45 -24.03 7.89 -9.60
C SER A 45 -23.19 7.75 -10.87
N ASP A 46 -21.88 7.97 -10.76
CA ASP A 46 -20.96 8.06 -11.88
C ASP A 46 -19.65 7.33 -11.56
N LEU A 47 -19.15 6.56 -12.52
CA LEU A 47 -17.82 5.94 -12.48
C LEU A 47 -16.92 6.56 -13.54
N VAL A 48 -15.77 7.07 -13.12
CA VAL A 48 -14.77 7.71 -13.99
C VAL A 48 -13.58 6.77 -14.15
N ASP A 49 -13.50 6.07 -15.27
CA ASP A 49 -12.48 5.06 -15.53
C ASP A 49 -11.14 5.68 -15.96
N LEU A 50 -10.10 5.37 -15.19
CA LEU A 50 -8.72 5.81 -15.38
C LEU A 50 -7.84 4.78 -16.12
N SER A 51 -8.33 3.55 -16.31
CA SER A 51 -7.53 2.40 -16.76
C SER A 51 -6.95 2.55 -18.17
N HIS A 52 -7.43 3.52 -18.94
CA HIS A 52 -7.00 3.79 -20.31
C HIS A 52 -5.99 4.94 -20.43
N ILE A 53 -5.71 5.65 -19.34
CA ILE A 53 -4.82 6.80 -19.36
C ILE A 53 -3.37 6.29 -19.34
N GLU A 54 -2.68 6.37 -20.47
CA GLU A 54 -1.31 5.81 -20.62
C GLU A 54 -0.27 6.50 -19.75
N GLU A 55 -0.41 7.81 -19.49
CA GLU A 55 0.47 8.56 -18.57
C GLU A 55 0.41 8.06 -17.11
N LEU A 56 -0.64 7.32 -16.73
CA LEU A 56 -0.80 6.71 -15.42
C LEU A 56 -0.21 5.29 -15.34
N LYS A 57 0.45 4.79 -16.38
CA LYS A 57 0.99 3.43 -16.41
C LYS A 57 2.51 3.40 -16.50
N GLY A 58 3.09 2.39 -15.89
CA GLY A 58 4.50 2.06 -16.02
C GLY A 58 5.33 2.37 -14.78
N ILE A 59 6.59 1.98 -14.89
CA ILE A 59 7.59 2.07 -13.85
C ILE A 59 8.84 2.67 -14.45
N GLU A 60 9.36 3.69 -13.78
CA GLU A 60 10.62 4.33 -14.11
C GLU A 60 11.63 4.07 -12.99
N VAL A 61 12.83 3.65 -13.38
CA VAL A 61 13.95 3.44 -12.47
C VAL A 61 15.13 4.24 -13.02
N ALA A 62 15.49 5.31 -12.32
CA ALA A 62 16.56 6.23 -12.66
C ALA A 62 17.61 6.25 -11.53
N GLY A 63 18.64 5.41 -11.65
CA GLY A 63 19.59 5.17 -10.56
C GLY A 63 18.89 4.51 -9.37
N SER A 64 18.93 5.15 -8.20
CA SER A 64 18.18 4.73 -7.02
C SER A 64 16.77 5.32 -6.94
N SER A 65 16.41 6.28 -7.80
CA SER A 65 15.07 6.86 -7.82
C SER A 65 14.10 5.95 -8.55
N ILE A 66 12.99 5.61 -7.90
CA ILE A 66 11.93 4.77 -8.45
C ILE A 66 10.64 5.58 -8.50
N THR A 67 9.98 5.58 -9.64
CA THR A 67 8.63 6.14 -9.82
C THR A 67 7.71 5.05 -10.37
N ILE A 68 6.59 4.80 -9.68
CA ILE A 68 5.55 3.87 -10.13
C ILE A 68 4.27 4.67 -10.39
N ARG A 69 3.78 4.64 -11.63
CA ARG A 69 2.55 5.35 -12.00
C ARG A 69 1.32 4.66 -11.41
N ALA A 70 0.29 5.46 -11.08
CA ALA A 70 -0.81 5.02 -10.23
C ALA A 70 -1.68 3.89 -10.81
N ALA A 71 -1.85 3.83 -12.13
CA ALA A 71 -2.60 2.78 -12.82
C ALA A 71 -1.74 1.54 -13.16
N THR A 72 -0.49 1.46 -12.70
CA THR A 72 0.34 0.26 -12.83
C THR A 72 -0.28 -0.88 -12.01
N THR A 73 -0.51 -2.02 -12.66
CA THR A 73 -1.17 -3.16 -12.03
C THR A 73 -0.24 -3.85 -11.04
N HIS A 74 -0.80 -4.55 -10.05
CA HIS A 74 0.01 -5.35 -9.12
C HIS A 74 0.85 -6.40 -9.85
N HIS A 75 0.32 -6.94 -10.97
CA HIS A 75 1.06 -7.83 -11.84
C HIS A 75 2.31 -7.14 -12.40
N ASP A 76 2.15 -5.97 -13.01
CA ASP A 76 3.26 -5.23 -13.62
C ASP A 76 4.31 -4.84 -12.56
N VAL A 77 3.87 -4.38 -11.37
CA VAL A 77 4.78 -4.13 -10.24
C VAL A 77 5.54 -5.40 -9.82
N ALA A 78 4.87 -6.55 -9.76
CA ALA A 78 5.50 -7.80 -9.37
C ALA A 78 6.46 -8.36 -10.44
N SER A 79 6.21 -8.08 -11.72
CA SER A 79 6.95 -8.65 -12.84
C SER A 79 8.02 -7.74 -13.43
N ASP A 80 8.01 -6.44 -13.14
CA ASP A 80 8.96 -5.50 -13.74
C ASP A 80 10.42 -5.81 -13.37
N GLU A 81 11.24 -6.05 -14.40
CA GLU A 81 12.61 -6.50 -14.24
C GLU A 81 13.56 -5.42 -13.70
N LYS A 82 13.24 -4.13 -13.92
CA LYS A 82 14.05 -3.03 -13.37
C LYS A 82 13.75 -2.87 -11.88
N LEU A 83 12.48 -2.92 -11.51
CA LEU A 83 12.04 -2.85 -10.12
C LEU A 83 12.51 -4.06 -9.31
N LYS A 84 12.46 -5.28 -9.87
CA LYS A 84 13.02 -6.47 -9.20
C LYS A 84 14.50 -6.31 -8.87
N LYS A 85 15.27 -5.59 -9.68
CA LYS A 85 16.68 -5.32 -9.42
C LYS A 85 16.87 -4.19 -8.40
N ALA A 86 16.10 -3.10 -8.52
CA ALA A 86 16.27 -1.92 -7.68
C ALA A 86 15.59 -2.03 -6.31
N CYS A 87 14.43 -2.68 -6.22
CA CYS A 87 13.66 -2.89 -4.99
C CYS A 87 12.92 -4.24 -5.05
N PRO A 88 13.64 -5.38 -4.94
CA PRO A 88 13.05 -6.72 -5.01
C PRO A 88 11.94 -6.95 -3.98
N SER A 89 12.02 -6.30 -2.82
CA SER A 89 11.03 -6.41 -1.74
C SER A 89 9.64 -5.93 -2.15
N LEU A 90 9.55 -4.81 -2.88
CA LEU A 90 8.26 -4.28 -3.35
C LEU A 90 7.66 -5.16 -4.45
N ALA A 91 8.48 -5.66 -5.38
CA ALA A 91 8.05 -6.61 -6.40
C ALA A 91 7.57 -7.93 -5.77
N HIS A 92 8.31 -8.45 -4.78
CA HIS A 92 7.92 -9.65 -4.04
C HIS A 92 6.60 -9.45 -3.28
N MET A 93 6.43 -8.32 -2.59
CA MET A 93 5.17 -7.98 -1.92
C MET A 93 4.01 -7.95 -2.91
N ALA A 94 4.15 -7.25 -4.03
CA ALA A 94 3.11 -7.16 -5.06
C ALA A 94 2.70 -8.53 -5.61
N SER A 95 3.64 -9.47 -5.72
CA SER A 95 3.36 -10.86 -6.15
C SER A 95 2.45 -11.63 -5.17
N ARG A 96 2.37 -11.18 -3.92
CA ARG A 96 1.57 -11.78 -2.83
C ARG A 96 0.23 -11.08 -2.59
N ILE A 97 -0.12 -10.07 -3.39
CA ILE A 97 -1.42 -9.39 -3.32
C ILE A 97 -2.46 -10.25 -4.03
N GLY A 98 -3.57 -10.55 -3.35
CA GLY A 98 -4.71 -11.26 -3.93
C GLY A 98 -4.36 -12.58 -4.66
N ASP A 99 -5.08 -12.85 -5.75
CA ASP A 99 -4.81 -13.92 -6.70
C ASP A 99 -4.36 -13.34 -8.05
N PRO A 100 -3.98 -14.18 -9.05
CA PRO A 100 -3.57 -13.67 -10.34
C PRO A 100 -4.61 -12.74 -11.01
N ALA A 101 -5.91 -13.05 -10.92
CA ALA A 101 -6.96 -12.24 -11.55
C ALA A 101 -7.08 -10.85 -10.88
N VAL A 102 -6.99 -10.81 -9.55
CA VAL A 102 -6.90 -9.55 -8.81
C VAL A 102 -5.65 -8.78 -9.24
N ARG A 103 -4.49 -9.43 -9.37
CA ARG A 103 -3.24 -8.73 -9.72
C ARG A 103 -3.21 -8.15 -11.12
N TYR A 104 -3.87 -8.78 -12.08
CA TYR A 104 -3.98 -8.27 -13.46
C TYR A 104 -4.88 -7.03 -13.60
N LYS A 105 -5.61 -6.65 -12.55
CA LYS A 105 -6.54 -5.53 -12.58
C LYS A 105 -6.26 -4.51 -11.49
N GLY A 106 -6.09 -4.94 -10.24
CA GLY A 106 -5.77 -4.07 -9.11
C GLY A 106 -4.50 -3.27 -9.38
N THR A 107 -4.51 -2.00 -8.98
CA THR A 107 -3.44 -1.04 -9.24
C THR A 107 -2.89 -0.49 -7.94
N ILE A 108 -1.62 -0.07 -7.95
CA ILE A 108 -0.99 0.54 -6.77
C ILE A 108 -1.74 1.80 -6.32
N GLY A 109 -2.14 2.66 -7.26
CA GLY A 109 -2.88 3.90 -6.97
C GLY A 109 -4.25 3.62 -6.36
N GLY A 110 -4.98 2.64 -6.91
CA GLY A 110 -6.26 2.22 -6.33
C GLY A 110 -6.11 1.64 -4.91
N SER A 111 -5.04 0.88 -4.66
CA SER A 111 -4.76 0.32 -3.33
C SER A 111 -4.50 1.42 -2.28
N ILE A 112 -3.71 2.44 -2.62
CA ILE A 112 -3.32 3.47 -1.66
C ILE A 112 -4.39 4.54 -1.50
N ALA A 113 -5.14 4.88 -2.56
CA ALA A 113 -6.27 5.78 -2.46
C ALA A 113 -7.43 5.19 -1.65
N ASN A 114 -7.61 3.86 -1.68
CA ASN A 114 -8.59 3.20 -0.83
C ASN A 114 -8.14 3.09 0.64
N ASN A 115 -6.82 3.01 0.86
CA ASN A 115 -6.18 2.85 2.18
C ASN A 115 -6.88 1.83 3.11
N ASP A 116 -7.12 0.62 2.59
CA ASP A 116 -7.61 -0.47 3.45
C ASP A 116 -6.54 -0.79 4.51
N PRO A 117 -6.89 -0.87 5.80
CA PRO A 117 -5.92 -1.10 6.87
C PRO A 117 -5.17 -2.44 6.77
N ALA A 118 -5.65 -3.40 5.97
CA ALA A 118 -4.97 -4.66 5.72
C ALA A 118 -4.26 -4.73 4.35
N ALA A 119 -4.28 -3.65 3.56
CA ALA A 119 -3.59 -3.58 2.29
C ALA A 119 -2.06 -3.56 2.46
N ASP A 120 -1.36 -4.14 1.50
CA ASP A 120 0.09 -4.35 1.58
C ASP A 120 0.88 -3.06 1.23
N TYR A 121 0.46 -2.32 0.18
CA TYR A 121 1.19 -1.13 -0.29
C TYR A 121 1.33 0.01 0.73
N PRO A 122 0.29 0.37 1.52
CA PRO A 122 0.42 1.49 2.45
C PRO A 122 1.60 1.33 3.42
N ALA A 123 1.80 0.14 4.00
CA ALA A 123 2.98 -0.13 4.84
C ALA A 123 4.29 -0.09 4.06
N ALA A 124 4.35 -0.65 2.84
CA ALA A 124 5.56 -0.54 2.02
C ALA A 124 5.95 0.91 1.76
N LEU A 125 5.01 1.75 1.34
CA LEU A 125 5.28 3.16 1.03
C LEU A 125 5.66 3.96 2.28
N LEU A 126 5.06 3.65 3.43
CA LEU A 126 5.44 4.27 4.71
C LEU A 126 6.87 3.88 5.14
N ALA A 127 7.24 2.61 4.99
CA ALA A 127 8.60 2.13 5.29
C ALA A 127 9.65 2.64 4.30
N LEU A 128 9.28 2.84 3.03
CA LEU A 128 10.15 3.35 1.98
C LEU A 128 10.29 4.88 1.99
N ASP A 129 9.64 5.58 2.92
CA ASP A 129 9.53 7.05 2.92
C ASP A 129 9.06 7.62 1.59
N ALA A 130 8.06 6.96 0.99
CA ALA A 130 7.61 7.33 -0.34
C ALA A 130 6.91 8.68 -0.33
N THR A 131 6.92 9.34 -1.48
CA THR A 131 6.08 10.49 -1.79
C THR A 131 4.95 10.05 -2.70
N ILE A 132 3.72 10.38 -2.32
CA ILE A 132 2.51 10.17 -3.12
C ILE A 132 2.33 11.43 -3.98
N VAL A 133 2.37 11.25 -5.29
CA VAL A 133 2.22 12.32 -6.27
C VAL A 133 0.77 12.34 -6.73
N THR A 134 0.15 13.50 -6.67
CA THR A 134 -1.20 13.74 -7.20
C THR A 134 -1.15 14.66 -8.42
N ASN A 135 -2.30 15.00 -8.97
CA ASN A 135 -2.43 16.05 -9.98
C ASN A 135 -2.22 17.48 -9.45
N LYS A 136 -2.24 17.70 -8.12
CA LYS A 136 -2.14 19.04 -7.53
C LYS A 136 -0.86 19.25 -6.72
N ARG A 137 -0.38 18.21 -6.03
CA ARG A 137 0.73 18.29 -5.08
C ARG A 137 1.39 16.94 -4.83
N GLU A 138 2.50 17.01 -4.10
CA GLU A 138 3.21 15.86 -3.55
C GLU A 138 2.95 15.78 -2.04
N ILE A 139 2.76 14.57 -1.52
CA ILE A 139 2.43 14.31 -0.12
C ILE A 139 3.34 13.20 0.39
N ALA A 140 4.04 13.43 1.49
CA ALA A 140 4.82 12.37 2.14
C ALA A 140 3.91 11.22 2.61
N ALA A 141 4.35 9.97 2.50
CA ALA A 141 3.57 8.80 2.92
C ALA A 141 3.11 8.89 4.38
N GLU A 142 3.95 9.43 5.27
CA GLU A 142 3.62 9.67 6.68
C GLU A 142 2.42 10.62 6.86
N ALA A 143 2.22 11.58 5.94
CA ALA A 143 1.10 12.50 5.97
C ALA A 143 -0.09 12.04 5.12
N PHE A 144 0.11 11.10 4.20
CA PHE A 144 -0.91 10.67 3.26
C PHE A 144 -1.93 9.70 3.89
N PHE A 145 -1.49 8.80 4.77
CA PHE A 145 -2.34 7.80 5.41
C PHE A 145 -2.83 8.31 6.77
N THR A 146 -4.08 8.77 6.83
CA THR A 146 -4.60 9.51 8.00
C THR A 146 -5.52 8.70 8.91
N GLY A 147 -5.94 7.50 8.48
CA GLY A 147 -6.83 6.64 9.26
C GLY A 147 -7.26 5.39 8.49
N LEU A 148 -8.25 4.66 9.00
CA LEU A 148 -8.85 3.51 8.33
C LEU A 148 -9.68 3.98 7.12
N PHE A 149 -9.34 3.56 5.90
CA PHE A 149 -10.02 3.99 4.67
C PHE A 149 -10.01 5.51 4.43
N GLU A 150 -9.12 6.23 5.12
CA GLU A 150 -8.98 7.68 5.03
C GLU A 150 -7.57 8.04 4.56
N THR A 151 -7.50 9.05 3.70
CA THR A 151 -6.24 9.60 3.19
C THR A 151 -6.29 11.12 3.21
N ALA A 152 -5.14 11.76 3.00
CA ALA A 152 -5.04 13.21 2.84
C ALA A 152 -5.54 13.73 1.47
N LEU A 153 -6.13 12.88 0.62
CA LEU A 153 -6.69 13.32 -0.66
C LEU A 153 -7.85 14.29 -0.45
N GLU A 154 -7.77 15.45 -1.09
CA GLU A 154 -8.86 16.41 -1.19
C GLU A 154 -9.75 16.14 -2.41
N ASP A 155 -10.92 16.75 -2.44
CA ASP A 155 -11.83 16.64 -3.58
C ASP A 155 -11.16 17.06 -4.90
N GLY A 156 -11.36 16.24 -5.93
CA GLY A 156 -10.72 16.41 -7.23
C GLY A 156 -9.21 16.15 -7.26
N GLU A 157 -8.63 15.56 -6.20
CA GLU A 157 -7.28 15.00 -6.26
C GLU A 157 -7.29 13.57 -6.83
N VAL A 158 -6.33 13.32 -7.71
CA VAL A 158 -6.10 12.03 -8.35
C VAL A 158 -4.65 11.66 -8.09
N VAL A 159 -4.41 10.52 -7.46
CA VAL A 159 -3.06 9.95 -7.34
C VAL A 159 -2.55 9.61 -8.73
N THR A 160 -1.40 10.16 -9.12
CA THR A 160 -0.80 9.96 -10.45
C THR A 160 0.43 9.06 -10.40
N ALA A 161 1.18 9.08 -9.29
CA ALA A 161 2.35 8.23 -9.10
C ALA A 161 2.72 8.11 -7.62
N VAL A 162 3.66 7.20 -7.34
CA VAL A 162 4.43 7.18 -6.09
C VAL A 162 5.92 7.20 -6.44
N THR A 163 6.70 7.95 -5.67
CA THR A 163 8.16 8.02 -5.82
C THR A 163 8.86 7.67 -4.52
N PHE A 164 10.01 7.01 -4.61
CA PHE A 164 10.84 6.69 -3.45
C PHE A 164 12.26 6.38 -3.89
N THR A 165 13.19 6.41 -2.94
CA THR A 165 14.56 5.98 -3.16
C THR A 165 14.70 4.50 -2.81
N ALA A 166 15.33 3.73 -3.68
CA ALA A 166 15.61 2.31 -3.47
C ALA A 166 16.35 2.10 -2.13
N PRO A 167 15.84 1.23 -1.23
CA PRO A 167 16.51 0.93 0.03
C PRO A 167 17.72 0.03 -0.21
N THR A 168 18.70 0.09 0.68
CA THR A 168 19.86 -0.82 0.66
C THR A 168 19.49 -2.25 1.02
N LYS A 169 18.58 -2.42 1.98
CA LYS A 169 17.97 -3.70 2.36
C LYS A 169 16.50 -3.48 2.63
N ALA A 170 15.65 -4.38 2.17
CA ALA A 170 14.24 -4.36 2.53
C ALA A 170 13.60 -5.72 2.32
N ALA A 171 12.51 -5.97 3.02
CA ALA A 171 11.66 -7.13 2.79
C ALA A 171 10.26 -6.89 3.37
N TYR A 172 9.32 -7.68 2.87
CA TYR A 172 7.96 -7.70 3.38
C TYR A 172 7.57 -9.11 3.77
N GLU A 173 7.04 -9.27 4.98
CA GLU A 173 6.43 -10.51 5.41
C GLU A 173 5.04 -10.29 6.00
N LYS A 174 4.11 -11.18 5.68
CA LYS A 174 2.77 -11.16 6.26
C LYS A 174 2.28 -12.51 6.73
N PHE A 175 1.63 -12.49 7.89
CA PHE A 175 0.73 -13.52 8.34
C PHE A 175 -0.64 -13.23 7.71
N ARG A 176 -0.98 -13.98 6.68
CA ARG A 176 -2.18 -13.75 5.88
C ARG A 176 -3.39 -14.48 6.45
N ASN A 177 -4.56 -13.88 6.33
CA ASN A 177 -5.82 -14.59 6.48
C ASN A 177 -5.91 -15.67 5.39
N PRO A 178 -6.16 -16.95 5.73
CA PRO A 178 -6.18 -18.04 4.74
C PRO A 178 -7.23 -17.88 3.64
N ALA A 179 -8.40 -17.30 3.98
CA ALA A 179 -9.51 -17.14 3.05
C ALA A 179 -9.36 -15.87 2.20
N SER A 180 -9.14 -14.71 2.84
CA SER A 180 -9.10 -13.43 2.12
C SER A 180 -7.72 -13.05 1.58
N ARG A 181 -6.64 -13.67 2.09
CA ARG A 181 -5.23 -13.37 1.77
C ARG A 181 -4.73 -11.97 2.18
N TYR A 182 -5.60 -11.14 2.76
CA TYR A 182 -5.22 -9.90 3.43
C TYR A 182 -4.31 -10.18 4.63
N ALA A 183 -3.52 -9.19 5.02
CA ALA A 183 -2.69 -9.28 6.21
C ALA A 183 -3.57 -9.30 7.47
N ILE A 184 -3.41 -10.32 8.32
CA ILE A 184 -3.75 -10.17 9.73
C ILE A 184 -2.67 -9.28 10.37
N VAL A 185 -1.41 -9.57 10.09
CA VAL A 185 -0.29 -8.67 10.35
C VAL A 185 0.70 -8.76 9.18
N GLY A 186 1.07 -7.62 8.62
CA GLY A 186 2.15 -7.49 7.65
C GLY A 186 3.19 -6.50 8.14
N VAL A 187 4.46 -6.78 7.89
CA VAL A 187 5.57 -5.92 8.28
C VAL A 187 6.48 -5.71 7.08
N PHE A 188 6.69 -4.44 6.72
CA PHE A 188 7.71 -4.03 5.76
C PHE A 188 8.87 -3.43 6.53
N VAL A 189 10.07 -3.99 6.36
CA VAL A 189 11.31 -3.43 6.90
C VAL A 189 12.13 -2.85 5.76
N ALA A 190 12.70 -1.67 5.97
CA ALA A 190 13.59 -1.02 5.02
C ALA A 190 14.77 -0.40 5.78
N SER A 191 15.96 -0.51 5.19
CA SER A 191 17.17 0.20 5.60
C SER A 191 17.63 1.05 4.42
N GLY A 192 17.57 2.36 4.58
CA GLY A 192 17.91 3.34 3.55
C GLY A 192 18.91 4.39 4.05
N ALA A 193 19.08 5.46 3.28
CA ALA A 193 19.95 6.59 3.65
C ALA A 193 19.52 7.24 4.97
N ASP A 194 18.21 7.30 5.23
CA ASP A 194 17.62 7.91 6.43
C ASP A 194 17.47 6.92 7.60
N GLY A 195 18.16 5.77 7.53
CA GLY A 195 18.17 4.74 8.55
C GLY A 195 17.12 3.65 8.35
N VAL A 196 16.75 3.01 9.46
CA VAL A 196 15.82 1.87 9.45
C VAL A 196 14.39 2.35 9.67
N ARG A 197 13.48 1.87 8.83
CA ARG A 197 12.04 2.08 8.95
C ARG A 197 11.30 0.75 8.96
N VAL A 198 10.31 0.65 9.83
CA VAL A 198 9.49 -0.55 9.98
C VAL A 198 8.03 -0.15 10.03
N ALA A 199 7.30 -0.46 8.97
CA ALA A 199 5.87 -0.19 8.89
C ALA A 199 5.06 -1.47 9.03
N VAL A 200 3.93 -1.35 9.72
CA VAL A 200 3.01 -2.43 10.05
C VAL A 200 1.66 -2.18 9.36
N THR A 201 1.07 -3.24 8.80
CA THR A 201 -0.29 -3.24 8.24
C THR A 201 -1.12 -4.36 8.87
N GLY A 202 -2.44 -4.19 8.87
CA GLY A 202 -3.43 -5.12 9.40
C GLY A 202 -3.59 -5.10 10.91
N ALA A 203 -2.73 -4.41 11.67
CA ALA A 203 -2.67 -4.52 13.13
C ALA A 203 -3.16 -3.30 13.91
N GLY A 204 -2.90 -2.09 13.42
CA GLY A 204 -3.20 -0.85 14.14
C GLY A 204 -4.69 -0.54 14.11
N ASP A 205 -5.24 -0.03 15.22
CA ASP A 205 -6.63 0.40 15.29
C ASP A 205 -6.93 1.66 14.45
N SER A 206 -5.89 2.42 14.12
CA SER A 206 -5.92 3.65 13.32
C SER A 206 -5.29 3.47 11.94
N GLY A 207 -5.03 2.23 11.53
CA GLY A 207 -4.50 1.88 10.21
C GLY A 207 -3.05 1.45 10.24
N ILE A 208 -2.32 1.78 9.17
CA ILE A 208 -0.89 1.49 9.11
C ILE A 208 -0.10 2.41 10.04
N PHE A 209 1.03 1.94 10.56
CA PHE A 209 1.88 2.74 11.44
C PHE A 209 3.33 2.26 11.39
N ARG A 210 4.24 3.09 11.92
CA ARG A 210 5.65 2.72 12.13
C ARG A 210 5.89 2.19 13.53
N SER A 211 6.49 1.01 13.66
CA SER A 211 6.91 0.50 14.98
C SER A 211 8.27 1.05 15.36
N LYS A 212 8.27 2.06 16.24
CA LYS A 212 9.48 2.74 16.71
C LYS A 212 10.38 1.83 17.54
N GLU A 213 9.80 0.88 18.26
CA GLU A 213 10.51 -0.09 19.08
C GLU A 213 11.36 -1.03 18.21
N ILE A 214 10.80 -1.50 17.09
CA ILE A 214 11.52 -2.36 16.15
C ILE A 214 12.55 -1.53 15.37
N GLU A 215 12.21 -0.30 14.94
CA GLU A 215 13.16 0.61 14.30
C GLU A 215 14.40 0.85 15.18
N ALA A 216 14.20 1.15 16.47
CA ALA A 216 15.31 1.40 17.40
C ALA A 216 16.22 0.17 17.60
N ALA A 217 15.63 -1.03 17.70
CA ALA A 217 16.39 -2.26 17.84
C ALA A 217 17.23 -2.56 16.58
N LEU A 218 16.63 -2.41 15.40
CA LEU A 218 17.29 -2.70 14.12
C LEU A 218 18.29 -1.62 13.70
N ALA A 219 18.15 -0.38 14.17
CA ALA A 219 19.12 0.68 13.93
C ALA A 219 20.49 0.36 14.55
N THR A 220 20.53 -0.41 15.65
CA THR A 220 21.78 -0.86 16.28
C THR A 220 22.38 -2.04 15.52
N ASN A 221 21.53 -3.00 15.12
CA ASN A 221 21.94 -4.18 14.38
C ASN A 221 20.78 -4.67 13.51
N PHE A 222 20.92 -4.60 12.18
CA PHE A 222 19.90 -5.03 11.22
C PHE A 222 19.90 -6.57 11.10
N ASP A 223 19.52 -7.25 12.18
CA ASP A 223 19.46 -8.69 12.29
C ASP A 223 18.24 -9.15 13.10
N ALA A 224 17.72 -10.34 12.79
CA ALA A 224 16.53 -10.88 13.46
C ALA A 224 16.75 -11.08 14.98
N ALA A 225 17.99 -11.35 15.42
CA ALA A 225 18.32 -11.51 16.83
C ALA A 225 18.21 -10.20 17.62
N ALA A 226 18.33 -9.03 16.98
CA ALA A 226 18.12 -7.73 17.62
C ALA A 226 16.68 -7.55 18.13
N LEU A 227 15.74 -8.33 17.58
CA LEU A 227 14.32 -8.31 17.97
C LEU A 227 14.00 -9.32 19.10
N ASN A 228 14.99 -9.95 19.70
CA ASN A 228 14.78 -10.82 20.86
C ASN A 228 14.44 -9.98 22.10
N GLY A 229 13.27 -10.23 22.69
CA GLY A 229 12.79 -9.50 23.86
C GLY A 229 12.11 -8.16 23.56
N VAL A 230 12.13 -7.68 22.30
CA VAL A 230 11.35 -6.51 21.87
C VAL A 230 9.87 -6.80 22.06
N LYS A 231 9.15 -5.83 22.64
CA LYS A 231 7.69 -5.87 22.83
C LYS A 231 7.07 -4.69 22.08
N VAL A 232 6.00 -4.98 21.35
CA VAL A 232 5.12 -3.96 20.77
C VAL A 232 3.91 -3.81 21.69
N PRO A 233 3.53 -2.60 22.11
CA PRO A 233 2.37 -2.39 22.96
C PRO A 233 1.09 -2.78 22.23
N ALA A 234 0.13 -3.39 22.95
CA ALA A 234 -1.14 -3.83 22.37
C ALA A 234 -2.24 -2.75 22.40
N ASN A 235 -2.03 -1.64 23.12
CA ASN A 235 -3.08 -0.66 23.41
C ASN A 235 -3.68 0.01 22.17
N ASP A 236 -2.87 0.21 21.13
CA ASP A 236 -3.27 0.89 19.88
C ASP A 236 -3.46 -0.12 18.73
N LEU A 237 -3.69 -1.41 19.08
CA LEU A 237 -3.91 -2.49 18.13
C LEU A 237 -5.37 -2.93 18.16
N MET A 238 -5.92 -3.23 16.98
CA MET A 238 -7.30 -3.69 16.88
C MET A 238 -7.49 -5.12 17.42
N SER A 239 -8.69 -5.40 17.91
CA SER A 239 -9.15 -6.76 18.19
C SER A 239 -10.40 -7.06 17.36
N ASP A 240 -10.43 -8.22 16.72
CA ASP A 240 -11.58 -8.67 15.93
C ASP A 240 -11.77 -10.18 16.05
N ILE A 241 -12.67 -10.74 15.24
CA ILE A 241 -12.96 -12.17 15.21
C ILE A 241 -11.78 -13.03 14.72
N HIS A 242 -10.72 -12.42 14.16
CA HIS A 242 -9.58 -13.11 13.59
C HIS A 242 -8.36 -13.11 14.53
N ALA A 243 -8.17 -12.06 15.31
CA ALA A 243 -7.04 -11.92 16.23
C ALA A 243 -7.31 -10.88 17.31
N SER A 244 -6.88 -11.18 18.54
CA SER A 244 -6.80 -10.19 19.61
C SER A 244 -5.62 -9.23 19.39
N ALA A 245 -5.68 -8.06 20.03
CA ALA A 245 -4.61 -7.07 20.06
C ALA A 245 -3.27 -7.68 20.56
N ASP A 246 -3.30 -8.50 21.62
CA ASP A 246 -2.11 -9.19 22.14
C ASP A 246 -1.49 -10.16 21.11
N TYR A 247 -2.34 -10.88 20.37
CA TYR A 247 -1.87 -11.78 19.33
C TYR A 247 -1.23 -11.01 18.17
N ARG A 248 -1.81 -9.85 17.80
CA ARG A 248 -1.23 -8.96 16.77
C ARG A 248 0.10 -8.37 17.25
N ALA A 249 0.20 -7.91 18.49
CA ALA A 249 1.44 -7.42 19.08
C ALA A 249 2.56 -8.48 18.99
N ASN A 250 2.24 -9.74 19.30
CA ASN A 250 3.18 -10.85 19.13
C ASN A 250 3.55 -11.07 17.65
N LEU A 251 2.56 -11.14 16.77
CA LEU A 251 2.77 -11.37 15.33
C LEU A 251 3.62 -10.30 14.67
N ILE A 252 3.52 -9.02 15.09
CA ILE A 252 4.35 -7.94 14.55
C ILE A 252 5.83 -8.27 14.73
N VAL A 253 6.26 -8.69 15.92
CA VAL A 253 7.66 -9.06 16.18
C VAL A 253 8.07 -10.29 15.38
N VAL A 254 7.18 -11.29 15.25
CA VAL A 254 7.45 -12.51 14.47
C VAL A 254 7.61 -12.19 12.97
N MET A 255 6.72 -11.36 12.40
CA MET A 255 6.81 -10.96 11.00
C MET A 255 8.02 -10.06 10.74
N ALA A 256 8.34 -9.15 11.66
CA ALA A 256 9.55 -8.33 11.58
C ALA A 256 10.82 -9.19 11.53
N LYS A 257 10.94 -10.22 12.39
CA LYS A 257 12.09 -11.16 12.35
C LYS A 257 12.21 -11.87 11.01
N ARG A 258 11.09 -12.34 10.45
CA ARG A 258 11.09 -13.00 9.13
C ARG A 258 11.46 -12.04 8.02
N ALA A 259 10.93 -10.82 8.05
CA ALA A 259 11.26 -9.78 7.09
C ALA A 259 12.75 -9.43 7.15
N VAL A 260 13.33 -9.21 8.33
CA VAL A 260 14.78 -8.92 8.46
C VAL A 260 15.63 -10.08 7.96
N ALA A 261 15.26 -11.34 8.28
CA ALA A 261 15.96 -12.50 7.76
C ALA A 261 15.91 -12.56 6.21
N ALA A 262 14.75 -12.29 5.61
CA ALA A 262 14.59 -12.23 4.16
C ALA A 262 15.36 -11.06 3.52
N ALA A 263 15.45 -9.91 4.21
CA ALA A 263 16.20 -8.74 3.73
C ALA A 263 17.72 -8.93 3.79
N ASN A 264 18.20 -9.93 4.55
CA ASN A 264 19.61 -10.30 4.67
C ASN A 264 20.02 -11.47 3.76
N ALA A 265 19.08 -12.10 3.06
CA ALA A 265 19.31 -13.21 2.14
C ALA A 265 19.75 -12.70 0.75
#